data_AF-A0A0A9BEC0-F1
#
_entry.id   AF-A0A0A9BEC0-F1
#
_cell.length_a   1.000
_cell.length_b   1.000
_cell.length_c   1.000
_cell.angle_alpha   90.00
_cell.angle_beta   90.00
_cell.angle_gamma   90.00
#
_symmetry.space_group_name_H-M   'P 1'
#
loop_
_entity.id
_entity.type
_entity.pdbx_description
1 polymer ?
#
loop_
_entity_poly.entity_id
_entity_poly.type
_entity_poly.pdbx_seq_one_letter_code
_entity_poly.pdbx_strand_id
1 'polypeptide(L)'
;MLTIFGNSVATVQYAKGSNEPLATEMEDNGGPEGDDKEVDGKCGTTTVDDNEASSSATKPSKRAKISESDDEGLIGAFKSAGERIAIAIERAGTADNTLPPDLFNKVISILGFEKTYKSLYYAHLVEYPHIGRAFYALPFDHKLTWLGKFIGDKFPRC
;
A
#
# COMPACT_ATOMS: atom_id res chain seq x y z
N MET A 1 45.81 -8.52 18.45
CA MET A 1 45.04 -9.77 18.31
C MET A 1 43.74 -9.44 17.58
N LEU A 2 43.24 -10.32 16.73
CA LEU A 2 41.96 -10.13 16.04
C LEU A 2 40.82 -10.77 16.84
N THR A 3 39.63 -10.16 16.77
CA THR A 3 38.36 -10.89 16.86
C THR A 3 37.44 -10.35 15.78
N ILE A 4 37.22 -11.13 14.73
CA ILE A 4 36.30 -10.79 13.63
C ILE A 4 34.91 -11.27 14.04
N PHE A 5 33.91 -10.40 14.06
CA PHE A 5 32.54 -10.80 14.40
C PHE A 5 31.89 -11.54 13.21
N GLY A 6 31.25 -12.68 13.49
CA GLY A 6 30.91 -13.67 12.47
C GLY A 6 29.80 -13.24 11.52
N ASN A 7 30.05 -13.42 10.22
CA ASN A 7 29.02 -13.41 9.18
C ASN A 7 28.20 -14.71 9.25
N SER A 8 26.92 -14.62 9.64
CA SER A 8 26.00 -15.75 9.66
C SER A 8 24.94 -15.57 8.57
N VAL A 9 25.24 -16.02 7.35
CA VAL A 9 24.26 -16.07 6.26
C VAL A 9 23.45 -17.36 6.37
N ALA A 10 22.12 -17.23 6.49
CA ALA A 10 21.23 -18.40 6.61
C ALA A 10 20.81 -18.89 5.22
N THR A 11 21.46 -19.93 4.72
CA THR A 11 21.04 -20.66 3.52
C THR A 11 19.85 -21.57 3.83
N VAL A 12 18.64 -21.09 3.56
CA VAL A 12 17.44 -21.96 3.45
C VAL A 12 17.31 -22.42 2.01
N GLN A 13 17.41 -23.74 1.79
CA GLN A 13 17.03 -24.40 0.55
C GLN A 13 15.58 -24.92 0.66
N TYR A 14 15.14 -25.61 -0.41
CA TYR A 14 13.85 -26.31 -0.57
C TYR A 14 12.64 -25.39 -0.87
N ALA A 15 11.70 -25.73 -1.76
CA ALA A 15 11.53 -26.98 -2.52
C ALA A 15 11.38 -26.73 -4.04
N LYS A 16 11.70 -27.75 -4.86
CA LYS A 16 11.57 -27.73 -6.32
C LYS A 16 10.12 -28.08 -6.72
N GLY A 17 9.63 -27.54 -7.84
CA GLY A 17 8.21 -27.51 -8.19
C GLY A 17 7.56 -28.83 -8.60
N SER A 18 6.22 -28.82 -8.68
CA SER A 18 5.37 -29.96 -9.08
C SER A 18 4.12 -29.48 -9.84
N ASN A 19 4.33 -28.94 -11.04
CA ASN A 19 3.24 -28.53 -11.96
C ASN A 19 3.42 -29.24 -13.32
N GLU A 20 3.30 -30.57 -13.32
CA GLU A 20 3.36 -31.37 -14.56
C GLU A 20 1.94 -31.78 -14.97
N PRO A 21 1.49 -31.48 -16.20
CA PRO A 21 0.13 -31.77 -16.63
C PRO A 21 -0.05 -33.27 -16.87
N LEU A 22 -1.04 -33.89 -16.22
CA LEU A 22 -1.38 -35.29 -16.51
C LEU A 22 -1.86 -35.41 -17.96
N ALA A 23 -1.06 -36.11 -18.76
CA ALA A 23 -1.42 -36.52 -20.10
C ALA A 23 -2.42 -37.68 -20.09
N THR A 24 -3.09 -37.81 -21.22
CA THR A 24 -4.13 -38.76 -21.61
C THR A 24 -3.80 -40.23 -21.37
N GLU A 25 -4.89 -41.00 -21.19
CA GLU A 25 -5.10 -42.44 -21.47
C GLU A 25 -4.12 -43.51 -20.93
N MET A 26 -4.67 -44.65 -20.49
CA MET A 26 -4.49 -46.01 -21.05
C MET A 26 -5.30 -47.01 -20.19
N GLU A 27 -5.75 -48.11 -20.80
CA GLU A 27 -6.51 -49.20 -20.15
C GLU A 27 -5.59 -50.17 -19.38
N ASP A 28 -6.17 -50.96 -18.46
CA ASP A 28 -6.02 -52.44 -18.33
C ASP A 28 -6.06 -52.96 -16.88
N ASN A 29 -7.23 -53.54 -16.53
CA ASN A 29 -7.47 -54.83 -15.85
C ASN A 29 -6.62 -55.35 -14.65
N GLY A 30 -7.31 -55.81 -13.59
CA GLY A 30 -6.78 -56.74 -12.57
C GLY A 30 -7.35 -56.60 -11.15
N GLY A 31 -8.26 -57.50 -10.73
CA GLY A 31 -8.79 -57.60 -9.34
C GLY A 31 -8.00 -58.58 -8.45
N PRO A 32 -8.59 -59.27 -7.44
CA PRO A 32 -9.98 -59.23 -6.94
C PRO A 32 -10.11 -59.22 -5.38
N GLU A 33 -11.33 -59.52 -4.85
CA GLU A 33 -11.70 -59.78 -3.42
C GLU A 33 -11.63 -58.55 -2.47
N GLY A 34 -12.66 -58.11 -1.72
CA GLY A 34 -14.06 -58.50 -1.52
C GLY A 34 -14.82 -57.32 -0.86
N ASP A 35 -16.09 -57.36 -0.41
CA ASP A 35 -17.12 -58.42 -0.33
C ASP A 35 -18.55 -57.79 -0.39
N ASP A 36 -19.57 -58.63 -0.60
CA ASP A 36 -21.02 -58.49 -0.30
C ASP A 36 -21.65 -57.09 -0.02
N LYS A 37 -22.51 -56.60 -0.93
CA LYS A 37 -23.96 -56.96 -0.94
C LYS A 37 -24.75 -56.41 -2.15
N GLU A 38 -25.51 -57.32 -2.74
CA GLU A 38 -26.74 -57.18 -3.56
C GLU A 38 -27.57 -55.87 -3.40
N VAL A 39 -28.31 -55.36 -4.41
CA VAL A 39 -28.91 -55.96 -5.62
C VAL A 39 -28.78 -55.01 -6.82
N ASP A 40 -28.46 -55.53 -8.01
CA ASP A 40 -28.57 -54.78 -9.29
C ASP A 40 -29.81 -55.23 -10.11
N GLY A 41 -30.40 -54.28 -10.83
CA GLY A 41 -31.70 -54.35 -11.52
C GLY A 41 -31.64 -54.51 -13.05
N LYS A 42 -30.51 -54.95 -13.61
CA LYS A 42 -30.38 -55.53 -14.96
C LYS A 42 -30.71 -54.62 -16.15
N CYS A 43 -29.65 -54.03 -16.72
CA CYS A 43 -29.65 -53.68 -18.15
C CYS A 43 -29.62 -54.97 -19.00
N GLY A 44 -30.56 -55.12 -19.92
CA GLY A 44 -30.58 -56.19 -20.91
C GLY A 44 -30.64 -55.62 -22.32
N THR A 45 -29.58 -55.80 -23.10
CA THR A 45 -29.51 -55.42 -24.51
C THR A 45 -30.51 -56.23 -25.34
N THR A 46 -31.45 -55.57 -26.04
CA THR A 46 -31.98 -56.04 -27.34
C THR A 46 -32.88 -54.99 -28.01
N THR A 47 -32.72 -54.90 -29.33
CA THR A 47 -33.72 -54.51 -30.36
C THR A 47 -34.36 -53.12 -30.36
N VAL A 48 -34.31 -52.53 -31.56
CA VAL A 48 -35.05 -51.34 -32.00
C VAL A 48 -36.55 -51.66 -32.06
N ASP A 49 -37.38 -50.76 -31.54
CA ASP A 49 -38.78 -50.58 -31.95
C ASP A 49 -39.19 -49.11 -31.70
N ASP A 50 -40.19 -48.64 -32.45
CA ASP A 50 -40.49 -47.23 -32.68
C ASP A 50 -41.32 -46.51 -31.59
N ASN A 51 -41.42 -45.18 -31.79
CA ASN A 51 -42.38 -44.20 -31.24
C ASN A 51 -42.11 -43.47 -29.90
N GLU A 52 -42.04 -42.14 -30.06
CA GLU A 52 -42.84 -41.15 -29.34
C GLU A 52 -42.68 -41.02 -27.80
N ALA A 53 -41.65 -40.27 -27.38
CA ALA A 53 -41.80 -39.37 -26.23
C ALA A 53 -40.85 -38.16 -26.33
N SER A 54 -41.40 -36.96 -26.18
CA SER A 54 -40.65 -35.71 -26.10
C SER A 54 -39.79 -35.64 -24.84
N SER A 55 -38.50 -35.30 -24.97
CA SER A 55 -37.77 -34.64 -23.89
C SER A 55 -36.56 -33.84 -24.40
N SER A 56 -36.78 -32.53 -24.63
CA SER A 56 -35.69 -31.58 -24.83
C SER A 56 -34.97 -31.34 -23.49
N ALA A 57 -34.01 -32.20 -23.17
CA ALA A 57 -33.20 -32.11 -21.96
C ALA A 57 -32.11 -31.00 -22.10
N THR A 58 -32.54 -29.74 -22.14
CA THR A 58 -31.65 -28.59 -22.01
C THR A 58 -31.00 -28.60 -20.62
N LYS A 59 -29.76 -29.12 -20.56
CA LYS A 59 -28.93 -29.02 -19.35
C LYS A 59 -28.89 -27.55 -18.91
N PRO A 60 -29.34 -27.21 -17.69
CA PRO A 60 -29.27 -25.84 -17.21
C PRO A 60 -27.79 -25.49 -17.01
N SER A 61 -27.24 -24.69 -17.91
CA SER A 61 -25.88 -24.18 -17.71
C SER A 61 -25.92 -23.33 -16.44
N LYS A 62 -25.16 -23.74 -15.41
CA LYS A 62 -24.94 -22.94 -14.21
C LYS A 62 -24.04 -21.77 -14.56
N ARG A 63 -24.55 -20.84 -15.38
CA ARG A 63 -23.90 -19.56 -15.61
C ARG A 63 -23.95 -18.81 -14.29
N ALA A 64 -22.78 -18.58 -13.69
CA ALA A 64 -22.68 -17.80 -12.47
C ALA A 64 -23.37 -16.45 -12.72
N LYS A 65 -24.35 -16.11 -11.88
CA LYS A 65 -25.03 -14.83 -11.96
C LYS A 65 -24.06 -13.77 -11.47
N ILE A 66 -23.34 -13.15 -12.41
CA ILE A 66 -22.57 -11.94 -12.15
C ILE A 66 -23.59 -10.90 -11.74
N SER A 67 -23.67 -10.62 -10.43
CA SER A 67 -24.30 -9.40 -9.96
C SER A 67 -23.36 -8.27 -10.34
N GLU A 68 -23.79 -7.43 -11.28
CA GLU A 68 -23.28 -6.06 -11.38
C GLU A 68 -23.69 -5.35 -10.07
N SER A 69 -22.83 -5.46 -9.07
CA SER A 69 -22.91 -4.64 -7.87
C SER A 69 -22.29 -3.30 -8.23
N ASP A 70 -23.13 -2.32 -8.52
CA ASP A 70 -22.65 -0.96 -8.78
C ASP A 70 -21.79 -0.47 -7.60
N ASP A 71 -20.68 0.15 -7.98
CA ASP A 71 -19.75 0.96 -7.18
C ASP A 71 -18.91 0.32 -6.04
N GLU A 72 -19.31 -0.75 -5.35
CA GLU A 72 -18.55 -1.26 -4.16
C GLU A 72 -17.64 -2.48 -4.44
N GLY A 73 -17.24 -2.69 -5.70
CA GLY A 73 -16.26 -3.72 -6.09
C GLY A 73 -14.79 -3.29 -5.89
N LEU A 74 -13.86 -4.11 -6.36
CA LEU A 74 -12.41 -3.81 -6.34
C LEU A 74 -12.07 -2.47 -7.03
N ILE A 75 -12.84 -2.09 -8.05
CA ILE A 75 -12.73 -0.79 -8.75
C ILE A 75 -13.06 0.37 -7.78
N GLY A 76 -14.12 0.25 -6.98
CA GLY A 76 -14.50 1.23 -5.96
C GLY A 76 -13.43 1.39 -4.88
N ALA A 77 -12.87 0.28 -4.41
CA ALA A 77 -11.77 0.27 -3.45
C ALA A 77 -10.53 1.01 -3.99
N PHE A 78 -10.12 0.76 -5.24
CA PHE A 78 -9.00 1.48 -5.86
C PHE A 78 -9.30 2.96 -6.09
N LYS A 79 -10.53 3.32 -6.51
CA LYS A 79 -10.94 4.72 -6.66
C LYS A 79 -10.89 5.46 -5.32
N SER A 80 -11.45 4.88 -4.26
CA SER A 80 -11.44 5.42 -2.89
C SER A 80 -10.01 5.58 -2.34
N ALA A 81 -9.14 4.58 -2.56
CA ALA A 81 -7.73 4.68 -2.17
C ALA A 81 -7.00 5.78 -2.95
N GLY A 82 -7.20 5.87 -4.26
CA GLY A 82 -6.61 6.89 -5.13
C GLY A 82 -7.04 8.31 -4.75
N GLU A 83 -8.33 8.53 -4.51
CA GLU A 83 -8.91 9.80 -4.04
C GLU A 83 -8.26 10.24 -2.71
N ARG A 84 -8.15 9.32 -1.74
CA ARG A 84 -7.53 9.61 -0.44
C ARG A 84 -6.04 9.95 -0.56
N ILE A 85 -5.32 9.30 -1.48
CA ILE A 85 -3.91 9.60 -1.76
C ILE A 85 -3.79 10.97 -2.46
N ALA A 86 -4.65 11.28 -3.44
CA ALA A 86 -4.67 12.57 -4.11
C ALA A 86 -4.93 13.72 -3.13
N ILE A 87 -5.95 13.60 -2.27
CA ILE A 87 -6.26 14.57 -1.20
C ILE A 87 -5.09 14.70 -0.20
N ALA A 88 -4.41 13.60 0.13
CA ALA A 88 -3.25 13.65 1.02
C ALA A 88 -2.05 14.38 0.38
N ILE A 89 -1.80 14.16 -0.90
CA ILE A 89 -0.76 14.86 -1.68
C ILE A 89 -1.12 16.34 -1.84
N GLU A 90 -2.36 16.66 -2.16
CA GLU A 90 -2.85 18.04 -2.25
C GLU A 90 -2.64 18.76 -0.91
N ARG A 91 -3.04 18.16 0.22
CA ARG A 91 -2.83 18.71 1.57
C ARG A 91 -1.36 18.84 1.96
N ALA A 92 -0.50 17.94 1.48
CA ALA A 92 0.94 18.03 1.70
C ALA A 92 1.58 19.16 0.87
N GLY A 93 1.14 19.35 -0.38
CA GLY A 93 1.62 20.43 -1.27
C GLY A 93 1.02 21.80 -0.96
N THR A 94 -0.20 21.86 -0.43
CA THR A 94 -0.91 23.08 0.00
C THR A 94 -0.65 23.45 1.46
N ALA A 95 0.35 22.83 2.11
CA ALA A 95 0.86 23.31 3.38
C ALA A 95 1.17 24.81 3.23
N ASP A 96 0.37 25.66 3.88
CA ASP A 96 0.22 27.08 3.53
C ASP A 96 1.51 27.87 3.80
N ASN A 97 2.49 27.80 2.91
CA ASN A 97 3.85 28.28 3.13
C ASN A 97 3.95 29.82 3.08
N THR A 98 2.81 30.51 3.06
CA THR A 98 2.69 31.96 3.08
C THR A 98 3.26 32.52 4.38
N LEU A 99 4.41 33.20 4.27
CA LEU A 99 5.01 33.95 5.37
C LEU A 99 4.43 35.37 5.43
N PRO A 100 4.26 35.95 6.64
CA PRO A 100 3.83 37.33 6.77
C PRO A 100 4.80 38.30 6.05
N PRO A 101 4.31 39.25 5.23
CA PRO A 101 5.17 40.11 4.41
C PRO A 101 6.05 41.06 5.24
N ASP A 102 5.66 41.33 6.49
CA ASP A 102 6.42 42.14 7.46
C ASP A 102 7.37 41.30 8.33
N LEU A 103 7.51 39.99 8.08
CA LEU A 103 8.40 39.10 8.86
C LEU A 103 9.84 39.62 8.91
N PHE A 104 10.39 40.07 7.77
CA PHE A 104 11.72 40.67 7.72
C PHE A 104 11.84 41.88 8.65
N ASN A 105 10.84 42.78 8.61
CA ASN A 105 10.79 43.96 9.47
C ASN A 105 10.78 43.58 10.96
N LYS A 106 10.07 42.51 11.32
CA LYS A 106 10.09 42.00 12.71
C LYS A 106 11.43 41.40 13.10
N VAL A 107 12.11 40.70 12.21
CA VAL A 107 13.46 40.15 12.48
C VAL A 107 14.48 41.28 12.65
N ILE A 108 14.52 42.29 11.76
CA ILE A 108 15.52 43.38 11.86
C ILE A 108 15.32 44.27 13.09
N SER A 109 14.08 44.44 13.54
CA SER A 109 13.69 45.27 14.70
C SER A 109 14.17 44.71 16.03
N ILE A 110 14.59 43.44 16.09
CA ILE A 110 15.12 42.82 17.31
C ILE A 110 16.48 43.44 17.63
N LEU A 111 16.58 44.14 18.77
CA LEU A 111 17.82 44.75 19.23
C LEU A 111 18.79 43.69 19.80
N GLY A 112 20.06 44.06 20.00
CA GLY A 112 21.08 43.18 20.60
C GLY A 112 21.84 42.25 19.64
N PHE A 113 21.42 42.15 18.37
CA PHE A 113 22.11 41.33 17.36
C PHE A 113 22.63 42.16 16.18
N GLU A 114 23.70 41.68 15.55
CA GLU A 114 24.25 42.26 14.32
C GLU A 114 23.28 42.08 13.13
N LYS A 115 23.33 42.99 12.15
CA LYS A 115 22.50 42.92 10.94
C LYS A 115 22.73 41.63 10.16
N THR A 116 23.97 41.15 10.08
CA THR A 116 24.35 39.93 9.37
C THR A 116 23.64 38.70 9.93
N TYR A 117 23.67 38.50 11.25
CA TYR A 117 22.97 37.39 11.90
C TYR A 117 21.45 37.45 11.72
N LYS A 118 20.85 38.64 11.74
CA LYS A 118 19.41 38.83 11.49
C LYS A 118 19.03 38.43 10.06
N SER A 119 19.84 38.80 9.06
CA SER A 119 19.62 38.39 7.67
C SER A 119 19.75 36.88 7.47
N LEU A 120 20.75 36.24 8.10
CA LEU A 120 20.95 34.79 8.06
C LEU A 120 19.80 34.03 8.74
N TYR A 121 19.30 34.55 9.86
CA TYR A 121 18.13 33.98 10.52
C TYR A 121 16.86 34.17 9.68
N TYR A 122 16.66 35.32 9.04
CA TYR A 122 15.55 35.51 8.10
C TYR A 122 15.61 34.52 6.93
N ALA A 123 16.79 34.28 6.35
CA ALA A 123 16.94 33.25 5.31
C ALA A 123 16.52 31.85 5.82
N HIS A 124 16.89 31.49 7.05
CA HIS A 124 16.42 30.25 7.70
C HIS A 124 14.88 30.23 7.88
N LEU A 125 14.24 31.34 8.25
CA LEU A 125 12.77 31.40 8.34
C LEU A 125 12.07 31.25 6.98
N VAL A 126 12.70 31.71 5.89
CA VAL A 126 12.20 31.55 4.51
C VAL A 126 12.37 30.11 4.02
N GLU A 127 13.48 29.45 4.35
CA GLU A 127 13.74 28.04 4.06
C GLU A 127 12.78 27.10 4.82
N TYR A 128 12.36 27.48 6.03
CA TYR A 128 11.44 26.72 6.87
C TYR A 128 10.19 27.55 7.25
N PRO A 129 9.19 27.71 6.36
CA PRO A 129 8.06 28.61 6.58
C PRO A 129 7.18 28.29 7.80
N HIS A 130 7.22 27.05 8.30
CA HIS A 130 6.55 26.66 9.54
C HIS A 130 7.24 27.28 10.77
N ILE A 131 8.58 27.34 10.79
CA ILE A 131 9.37 28.04 11.81
C ILE A 131 9.13 29.54 11.69
N GLY A 132 9.11 30.10 10.47
CA GLY A 132 8.84 31.52 10.23
C GLY A 132 7.48 31.97 10.77
N ARG A 133 6.42 31.19 10.57
CA ARG A 133 5.08 31.46 11.14
C ARG A 133 5.04 31.33 12.66
N ALA A 134 5.62 30.25 13.22
CA ALA A 134 5.70 30.07 14.66
C ALA A 134 6.44 31.24 15.32
N PHE A 135 7.62 31.59 14.79
CA PHE A 135 8.41 32.74 15.22
C PHE A 135 7.63 34.05 15.14
N TYR A 136 6.89 34.30 14.06
CA TYR A 136 6.11 35.52 13.90
C TYR A 136 5.08 35.75 15.02
N ALA A 137 4.42 34.67 15.47
CA ALA A 137 3.41 34.68 16.52
C ALA A 137 3.97 34.86 17.95
N LEU A 138 5.27 34.64 18.17
CA LEU A 138 5.88 34.73 19.50
C LEU A 138 5.91 36.16 20.08
N PRO A 139 5.84 36.31 21.42
CA PRO A 139 6.26 37.54 22.10
C PRO A 139 7.74 37.90 21.85
N PHE A 140 8.11 39.15 22.12
CA PHE A 140 9.44 39.69 21.82
C PHE A 140 10.59 38.92 22.51
N ASP A 141 10.43 38.57 23.78
CA ASP A 141 11.49 37.90 24.54
C ASP A 141 11.80 36.49 24.00
N HIS A 142 10.77 35.77 23.56
CA HIS A 142 10.95 34.47 22.92
C HIS A 142 11.59 34.60 21.53
N LYS A 143 11.32 35.69 20.78
CA LYS A 143 12.01 35.99 19.52
C LYS A 143 13.50 36.27 19.73
N LEU A 144 13.86 37.02 20.77
CA LEU A 144 15.25 37.19 21.22
C LEU A 144 15.90 35.84 21.52
N THR A 145 15.25 34.99 22.32
CA THR A 145 15.77 33.65 22.69
C THR A 145 15.98 32.76 21.47
N TRP A 146 15.05 32.73 20.52
CA TRP A 146 15.15 31.91 19.30
C TRP A 146 16.29 32.36 18.40
N LEU A 147 16.43 33.66 18.17
CA LEU A 147 17.54 34.22 17.38
C LEU A 147 18.89 33.98 18.08
N GLY A 148 18.97 34.19 19.39
CA GLY A 148 20.17 33.90 20.18
C GLY A 148 20.57 32.42 20.13
N LYS A 149 19.61 31.50 20.27
CA LYS A 149 19.84 30.05 20.13
C LYS A 149 20.33 29.71 18.73
N PHE A 150 19.69 30.21 17.68
CA PHE A 150 20.14 29.96 16.29
C PHE A 150 21.57 30.44 16.07
N ILE A 151 21.93 31.62 16.59
CA ILE A 151 23.30 32.15 16.48
C ILE A 151 24.28 31.28 17.26
N GLY A 152 23.98 30.91 18.51
CA GLY A 152 24.85 30.02 19.30
C GLY A 152 25.04 28.64 18.67
N ASP A 153 23.99 28.05 18.11
CA ASP A 153 24.04 26.75 17.43
C ASP A 153 24.84 26.80 16.12
N LYS A 154 24.74 27.90 15.36
CA LYS A 154 25.39 28.07 14.04
C LYS A 154 26.80 28.67 14.12
N PHE A 155 27.08 29.48 15.15
CA PHE A 155 28.33 30.24 15.34
C PHE A 155 28.91 30.02 16.75
N PRO A 156 29.19 28.77 17.18
CA PRO A 156 29.62 28.44 18.55
C PRO A 156 31.06 28.88 18.92
N ARG A 157 31.69 29.75 18.12
CA ARG A 157 33.06 30.26 18.32
C ARG A 157 33.15 31.79 18.20
N CYS A 158 32.02 32.48 18.29
CA CYS A 158 31.91 33.94 18.31
C CYS A 158 31.64 34.42 19.73
#